data_AF-A0AAF0BLE3-F1
#
_entry.id   AF-A0AAF0BLE3-F1
#
_cell.length_a   1.000
_cell.length_b   1.000
_cell.length_c   1.000
_cell.angle_alpha   90.00
_cell.angle_beta   90.00
_cell.angle_gamma   90.00
#
_symmetry.space_group_name_H-M   'P 1'
#
loop_
_entity.id
_entity.type
_entity.pdbx_description
1 polymer ?
#
loop_
_entity_poly.entity_id
_entity_poly.type
_entity_poly.pdbx_seq_one_letter_code
_entity_poly.pdbx_strand_id
1 'polypeptide(L)'
;MSRLDHIIRLRKWELDEKRRVLSDLQRESDELQGALDRLGAEIAAESRRPAGEFEAVTFAAYLEGARQRRQLLHDRIDRKEEEITRQQDAVSEAFKELKTFEVARDREAEREVRLEARLEQQRLDEQGLRAFVG
;
A
#
# COMPACT_ATOMS: atom_id res chain seq x y z
N MET A 1 -6.05 -23.39 16.96
CA MET A 1 -6.07 -22.26 16.02
C MET A 1 -7.53 -21.94 15.74
N SER A 2 -8.02 -20.78 16.17
CA SER A 2 -9.43 -20.43 16.10
C SER A 2 -9.85 -20.08 14.67
N ARG A 3 -11.17 -19.96 14.42
CA ARG A 3 -11.68 -19.46 13.13
C ARG A 3 -11.19 -18.03 12.85
N LEU A 4 -11.07 -17.20 13.89
CA LEU A 4 -10.56 -15.82 13.77
C LEU A 4 -9.09 -15.80 13.33
N ASP A 5 -8.26 -16.71 13.84
CA ASP A 5 -6.85 -16.80 13.43
C ASP A 5 -6.70 -17.05 11.92
N HIS A 6 -7.55 -17.89 11.34
CA HIS A 6 -7.55 -18.17 9.90
C HIS A 6 -7.96 -16.94 9.09
N ILE A 7 -8.99 -16.23 9.54
CA ILE A 7 -9.45 -14.98 8.89
C ILE A 7 -8.34 -13.93 8.96
N ILE A 8 -7.71 -13.74 10.13
CA ILE A 8 -6.61 -12.79 10.30
C ILE A 8 -5.46 -13.09 9.34
N ARG A 9 -5.10 -14.37 9.16
CA ARG A 9 -4.05 -14.77 8.21
C ARG A 9 -4.42 -14.40 6.78
N LEU A 10 -5.65 -14.68 6.36
CA LEU A 10 -6.15 -14.30 5.03
C LEU A 10 -6.09 -12.79 4.84
N ARG A 11 -6.58 -12.01 5.81
CA ARG A 11 -6.58 -10.53 5.75
C ARG A 11 -5.18 -9.94 5.72
N LYS A 12 -4.20 -10.54 6.41
CA LYS A 12 -2.79 -10.15 6.31
C LYS A 12 -2.27 -10.34 4.89
N TRP A 13 -2.53 -11.50 4.31
CA TRP A 13 -2.14 -11.77 2.92
C TRP A 13 -2.80 -10.79 1.94
N GLU A 14 -4.10 -10.50 2.10
CA GLU A 14 -4.80 -9.51 1.25
C GLU A 14 -4.21 -8.10 1.38
N LEU A 15 -3.85 -7.67 2.60
CA LEU A 15 -3.18 -6.40 2.83
C LEU A 15 -1.81 -6.35 2.16
N ASP A 16 -1.03 -7.41 2.29
CA ASP A 16 0.31 -7.50 1.69
C ASP A 16 0.23 -7.47 0.16
N GLU A 17 -0.75 -8.16 -0.45
CA GLU A 17 -0.98 -8.11 -1.88
C GLU A 17 -1.36 -6.70 -2.34
N LYS A 18 -2.25 -6.01 -1.62
CA LYS A 18 -2.62 -4.61 -1.94
C LYS A 18 -1.43 -3.66 -1.83
N ARG A 19 -0.55 -3.85 -0.83
CA ARG A 19 0.69 -3.08 -0.68
C ARG A 19 1.67 -3.33 -1.81
N ARG A 20 1.78 -4.58 -2.26
CA ARG A 20 2.60 -4.94 -3.41
C ARG A 20 2.12 -4.21 -4.67
N VAL A 21 0.81 -4.24 -4.95
CA VAL A 21 0.21 -3.51 -6.08
C VAL A 21 0.47 -2.00 -5.95
N LEU A 22 0.34 -1.43 -4.75
CA LEU A 22 0.66 -0.01 -4.53
C LEU A 22 2.13 0.30 -4.87
N SER A 23 3.06 -0.54 -4.41
CA SER A 23 4.48 -0.38 -4.71
C SER A 23 4.78 -0.50 -6.20
N ASP A 24 4.07 -1.37 -6.92
CA ASP A 24 4.22 -1.53 -8.36
C ASP A 24 3.73 -0.27 -9.11
N LEU A 25 2.57 0.28 -8.73
CA LEU A 25 2.05 1.53 -9.28
C LEU A 25 2.97 2.72 -9.03
N GLN A 26 3.53 2.82 -7.81
CA GLN A 26 4.50 3.88 -7.47
C GLN A 26 5.76 3.78 -8.33
N ARG A 27 6.30 2.58 -8.52
CA ARG A 27 7.45 2.36 -9.40
C ARG A 27 7.16 2.77 -10.85
N GLU A 28 6.00 2.41 -11.38
CA GLU A 28 5.58 2.83 -12.73
C GLU A 28 5.47 4.36 -12.83
N SER A 29 4.99 5.03 -11.79
CA SER A 29 4.93 6.50 -11.73
C SER A 29 6.33 7.12 -11.76
N ASP A 30 7.27 6.57 -10.97
CA ASP A 30 8.66 7.02 -10.94
C ASP A 30 9.35 6.84 -12.30
N GLU A 31 9.07 5.74 -13.00
CA GLU A 31 9.58 5.49 -14.35
C GLU A 31 9.07 6.53 -15.36
N LEU A 32 7.78 6.91 -15.27
CA LEU A 32 7.19 7.95 -16.12
C LEU A 32 7.78 9.33 -15.82
N GLN A 33 7.95 9.68 -14.55
CA GLN A 33 8.60 10.92 -14.15
C GLN A 33 10.05 10.97 -14.63
N GLY A 34 10.79 9.87 -14.48
CA GLY A 34 12.14 9.76 -15.02
C GLY A 34 12.21 9.89 -16.55
N ALA A 35 11.19 9.41 -17.27
CA ALA A 35 11.09 9.60 -18.72
C ALA A 35 10.83 11.07 -19.10
N LEU A 36 10.01 11.77 -18.31
CA LEU A 36 9.74 13.19 -18.46
C LEU A 36 11.01 14.03 -18.24
N ASP A 37 11.77 13.72 -17.20
CA ASP A 37 13.03 14.42 -16.89
C ASP A 37 14.08 14.21 -17.98
N ARG A 38 14.21 12.98 -18.49
CA ARG A 38 15.10 12.67 -19.63
C ARG A 38 14.71 13.46 -20.88
N LEU A 39 13.41 13.51 -21.21
CA LEU A 39 12.93 14.30 -22.34
C LEU A 39 13.24 15.80 -22.16
N GLY A 40 13.09 16.33 -20.95
CA GLY A 40 13.49 17.71 -20.63
C GLY A 40 14.98 17.97 -20.84
N ALA A 41 15.84 17.04 -20.40
CA ALA A 41 17.28 17.14 -20.59
C ALA A 41 17.68 17.05 -22.07
N GLU A 42 17.05 16.17 -22.85
CA GLU A 42 17.25 16.06 -24.30
C GLU A 42 16.91 17.37 -25.03
N ILE A 43 15.74 17.96 -24.73
CA ILE A 43 15.33 19.24 -25.31
C ILE A 43 16.34 20.35 -24.96
N ALA A 44 16.80 20.41 -23.71
CA ALA A 44 17.77 21.41 -23.27
C ALA A 44 19.13 21.24 -23.96
N ALA A 45 19.57 20.00 -24.19
CA ALA A 45 20.80 19.70 -24.91
C ALA A 45 20.72 20.07 -26.39
N GLU A 46 19.59 19.77 -27.04
CA GLU A 46 19.33 20.11 -28.45
C GLU A 46 19.29 21.64 -28.64
N SER A 47 18.68 22.37 -27.71
CA SER A 47 18.56 23.84 -27.76
C SER A 47 19.90 24.60 -27.67
N ARG A 48 20.97 23.94 -27.21
CA ARG A 48 22.31 24.54 -27.05
C ARG A 48 23.21 24.34 -28.27
N ARG A 49 22.80 23.55 -29.26
CA ARG A 49 23.59 23.33 -30.47
C ARG A 49 23.53 24.58 -31.38
N PRO A 50 24.66 25.05 -31.92
CA PRO A 50 24.64 26.05 -32.99
C PRO A 50 23.90 25.46 -34.19
N ALA A 51 22.88 26.16 -34.70
CA ALA A 51 22.06 25.70 -35.82
C ALA A 51 22.13 26.69 -36.99
N GLY A 52 22.35 26.18 -38.20
CA GLY A 52 22.11 26.91 -39.46
C GLY A 52 20.62 27.07 -39.76
N GLU A 53 20.26 27.86 -40.78
CA GLU A 53 18.86 28.21 -41.09
C GLU A 53 17.97 27.00 -41.42
N PHE A 54 18.50 25.99 -42.14
CA PHE A 54 17.80 24.72 -42.40
C PHE A 54 17.63 23.88 -41.13
N GLU A 55 18.64 23.89 -40.25
CA GLU A 55 18.62 23.15 -38.97
C GLU A 55 17.59 23.77 -37.99
N ALA A 56 17.38 25.09 -38.05
CA ALA A 56 16.37 25.79 -37.26
C ALA A 56 14.93 25.33 -37.57
N VAL A 57 14.61 25.09 -38.86
CA VAL A 57 13.29 24.56 -39.27
C VAL A 57 13.10 23.13 -38.77
N THR A 58 14.12 22.28 -38.89
CA THR A 58 14.06 20.90 -38.38
C THR A 58 13.94 20.85 -36.85
N PHE A 59 14.60 21.78 -36.16
CA PHE A 59 14.54 21.89 -34.70
C PHE A 59 13.15 22.32 -34.22
N ALA A 60 12.48 23.24 -34.92
CA ALA A 60 11.10 23.62 -34.60
C ALA A 60 10.13 22.42 -34.69
N ALA A 61 10.26 21.59 -35.73
CA ALA A 61 9.45 20.36 -35.86
C ALA A 61 9.76 19.34 -34.75
N TYR A 62 11.02 19.19 -34.37
CA TYR A 62 11.42 18.35 -33.24
C TYR A 62 10.80 18.84 -31.91
N LEU A 63 10.86 20.15 -31.64
CA LEU A 63 10.28 20.72 -30.43
C LEU A 63 8.77 20.48 -30.34
N GLU A 64 8.06 20.54 -31.46
CA GLU A 64 6.62 20.26 -31.48
C GLU A 64 6.33 18.79 -31.14
N GLY A 65 7.05 17.85 -31.73
CA GLY A 65 6.95 16.43 -31.36
C GLY A 65 7.32 16.18 -29.90
N ALA A 66 8.34 16.89 -29.38
CA ALA A 66 8.74 16.80 -27.98
C ALA A 66 7.67 17.36 -27.02
N ARG A 67 6.98 18.44 -27.38
CA ARG A 67 5.83 18.98 -26.62
C ARG A 67 4.69 17.96 -26.55
N GLN A 68 4.35 17.32 -27.67
CA GLN A 68 3.30 16.30 -27.70
C GLN A 68 3.66 15.10 -26.83
N ARG A 69 4.90 14.59 -26.92
CA ARG A 69 5.39 13.51 -26.04
C ARG A 69 5.34 13.91 -24.56
N ARG A 70 5.72 15.14 -24.23
CA ARG A 70 5.65 15.67 -22.87
C ARG A 70 4.22 15.70 -22.34
N GLN A 71 3.27 16.17 -23.15
CA GLN A 71 1.86 16.17 -22.77
C GLN A 71 1.35 14.74 -22.50
N LEU A 72 1.68 13.79 -23.39
CA LEU A 72 1.32 12.39 -23.20
C LEU A 72 1.92 11.77 -21.93
N LEU A 73 3.14 12.16 -21.55
CA LEU A 73 3.76 11.72 -20.29
C LEU A 73 3.03 12.31 -19.09
N HIS A 74 2.70 13.60 -19.10
CA HIS A 74 1.91 14.23 -18.03
C HIS A 74 0.55 13.57 -17.87
N ASP A 75 -0.22 13.40 -18.96
CA ASP A 75 -1.53 12.75 -18.90
C ASP A 75 -1.46 11.33 -18.33
N ARG A 76 -0.35 10.61 -18.58
CA ARG A 76 -0.12 9.27 -18.03
C ARG A 76 0.28 9.30 -16.56
N ILE A 77 1.08 10.28 -16.14
CA ILE A 77 1.44 10.50 -14.73
C ILE A 77 0.18 10.82 -13.93
N ASP A 78 -0.64 11.78 -14.39
CA ASP A 78 -1.86 12.18 -13.70
C ASP A 78 -2.81 10.98 -13.47
N ARG A 79 -3.01 10.16 -14.51
CA ARG A 79 -3.81 8.92 -14.38
C ARG A 79 -3.19 7.92 -13.40
N LYS A 80 -1.86 7.80 -13.40
CA LYS A 80 -1.15 6.88 -12.50
C LYS A 80 -1.25 7.37 -11.05
N GLU A 81 -1.18 8.68 -10.80
CA GLU A 81 -1.38 9.27 -9.48
C GLU A 81 -2.79 8.99 -8.96
N GLU A 82 -3.83 9.11 -9.80
CA GLU A 82 -5.18 8.73 -9.41
C GLU A 82 -5.30 7.23 -9.07
N GLU A 83 -4.65 6.35 -9.83
CA GLU A 83 -4.58 4.92 -9.53
C GLU A 83 -3.89 4.65 -8.20
N ILE A 84 -2.78 5.35 -7.91
CA ILE A 84 -2.06 5.28 -6.64
C ILE A 84 -2.96 5.71 -5.49
N THR A 85 -3.67 6.83 -5.61
CA THR A 85 -4.60 7.30 -4.56
C THR A 85 -5.69 6.27 -4.28
N ARG A 86 -6.34 5.73 -5.32
CA ARG A 86 -7.35 4.67 -5.14
C ARG A 86 -6.77 3.43 -4.47
N GLN A 87 -5.53 3.06 -4.80
CA GLN A 87 -4.88 1.90 -4.20
C GLN A 87 -4.44 2.16 -2.75
N GLN A 88 -4.04 3.39 -2.39
CA GLN A 88 -3.77 3.79 -1.01
C GLN A 88 -5.02 3.70 -0.14
N ASP A 89 -6.18 4.09 -0.67
CA ASP A 89 -7.47 3.90 0.00
C ASP A 89 -7.78 2.41 0.21
N ALA A 90 -7.54 1.58 -0.81
CA ALA A 90 -7.74 0.14 -0.71
C ALA A 90 -6.83 -0.53 0.34
N VAL A 91 -5.57 -0.10 0.43
CA VAL A 91 -4.62 -0.54 1.48
C VAL A 91 -5.12 -0.11 2.85
N SER A 92 -5.56 1.15 2.97
CA SER A 92 -6.08 1.71 4.22
C SER A 92 -7.30 0.94 4.71
N GLU A 93 -8.22 0.59 3.81
CA GLU A 93 -9.42 -0.17 4.16
C GLU A 93 -9.09 -1.61 4.58
N ALA A 94 -8.24 -2.31 3.83
CA ALA A 94 -7.81 -3.66 4.21
C ALA A 94 -7.09 -3.69 5.57
N PHE A 95 -6.33 -2.65 5.89
CA PHE A 95 -5.70 -2.52 7.21
C PHE A 95 -6.73 -2.34 8.33
N LYS A 96 -7.76 -1.51 8.13
CA LYS A 96 -8.85 -1.34 9.12
C LYS A 96 -9.62 -2.65 9.34
N GLU A 97 -9.94 -3.37 8.27
CA GLU A 97 -10.58 -4.68 8.35
C GLU A 97 -9.73 -5.66 9.17
N LEU A 98 -8.45 -5.79 8.84
CA LEU A 98 -7.51 -6.63 9.58
C LEU A 98 -7.50 -6.27 11.08
N LYS A 99 -7.40 -4.98 11.42
CA LYS A 99 -7.39 -4.53 12.82
C LYS A 99 -8.68 -4.86 13.55
N THR A 100 -9.82 -4.80 12.87
CA THR A 100 -11.11 -5.18 13.46
C THR A 100 -11.10 -6.65 13.91
N PHE A 101 -10.58 -7.55 13.06
CA PHE A 101 -10.48 -8.97 13.41
C PHE A 101 -9.42 -9.25 14.48
N GLU A 102 -8.26 -8.57 14.44
CA GLU A 102 -7.24 -8.70 15.49
C GLU A 102 -7.80 -8.31 16.87
N VAL A 103 -8.51 -7.18 16.97
CA VAL A 103 -9.16 -6.74 18.22
C VAL A 103 -10.24 -7.73 18.66
N ALA A 104 -11.02 -8.30 17.73
CA ALA A 104 -12.02 -9.30 18.06
C ALA A 104 -11.39 -10.58 18.66
N ARG A 105 -10.26 -11.04 18.09
CA ARG A 105 -9.49 -12.18 18.61
C ARG A 105 -8.91 -11.89 20.00
N ASP A 106 -8.36 -10.71 20.21
CA ASP A 106 -7.79 -10.33 21.50
C ASP A 106 -8.87 -10.35 22.60
N ARG A 107 -10.07 -9.85 22.29
CA ARG A 107 -11.23 -9.92 23.21
C ARG A 107 -11.75 -11.34 23.43
N GLU A 108 -11.56 -12.26 22.49
CA GLU A 108 -11.89 -13.68 22.66
C GLU A 108 -10.88 -14.33 23.61
N ALA A 109 -9.59 -14.15 23.37
CA ALA A 109 -8.52 -14.66 24.21
C ALA A 109 -8.62 -14.14 25.66
N GLU A 110 -8.89 -12.85 25.86
CA GLU A 110 -9.12 -12.28 27.20
C GLU A 110 -10.32 -12.89 27.93
N ARG A 111 -11.35 -13.33 27.19
CA ARG A 111 -12.52 -13.98 27.78
C ARG A 111 -12.20 -15.42 28.18
N GLU A 112 -11.45 -16.13 27.37
CA GLU A 112 -10.97 -17.49 27.66
C GLU A 112 -10.09 -17.49 28.92
N VAL A 113 -9.08 -16.61 28.99
CA VAL A 113 -8.21 -16.48 30.17
C VAL A 113 -8.99 -16.16 31.44
N ARG A 114 -9.97 -15.25 31.37
CA ARG A 114 -10.81 -14.91 32.52
C ARG A 114 -11.70 -16.07 32.97
N LEU A 115 -12.20 -16.87 32.03
CA LEU A 115 -13.01 -18.04 32.34
C LEU A 115 -12.15 -19.10 33.03
N GLU A 116 -10.95 -19.37 32.51
CA GLU A 116 -10.00 -20.32 33.09
C GLU A 116 -9.61 -19.92 34.51
N ALA A 117 -9.23 -18.65 34.73
CA ALA A 117 -8.90 -18.14 36.07
C ALA A 117 -10.08 -18.28 37.05
N ARG A 118 -11.32 -18.06 36.58
CA ARG A 118 -12.52 -18.23 37.41
C ARG A 118 -12.76 -19.69 37.78
N LEU A 119 -12.60 -20.61 36.83
CA LEU A 119 -12.75 -22.05 37.07
C LEU A 119 -11.66 -22.57 38.01
N GLU A 120 -10.43 -22.08 37.87
CA GLU A 120 -9.32 -22.42 38.75
C GLU A 120 -9.58 -21.96 40.19
N GLN A 121 -10.02 -20.70 40.37
CA GLN A 121 -10.38 -20.17 41.69
C GLN A 121 -11.47 -21.01 42.36
N GLN A 122 -12.55 -21.35 41.63
CA GLN A 122 -13.63 -22.19 42.15
C GLN A 122 -13.11 -23.56 42.63
N ARG A 123 -12.20 -24.17 41.86
CA ARG A 123 -11.59 -25.46 42.21
C ARG A 123 -10.73 -25.36 43.47
N LEU A 124 -9.98 -24.27 43.63
CA LEU A 124 -9.15 -24.02 44.82
C LEU A 124 -10.03 -23.81 46.06
N ASP A 125 -11.11 -23.05 45.93
CA ASP A 125 -12.07 -22.81 47.02
C ASP A 125 -12.73 -24.12 47.48
N GLU A 126 -13.15 -24.98 46.55
CA GLU A 126 -13.70 -26.31 46.86
C GLU A 126 -12.69 -27.20 47.61
N GLN A 127 -11.41 -27.18 47.22
CA GLN A 127 -10.36 -27.94 47.89
C GLN A 127 -10.11 -27.41 49.31
N GLY A 128 -10.08 -26.09 49.49
CA GLY A 128 -9.94 -25.47 50.80
C GLY A 128 -11.10 -25.82 51.75
N LEU A 129 -12.34 -25.81 51.25
CA LEU A 129 -13.51 -26.21 52.02
C LEU A 129 -13.46 -27.69 52.43
N ARG A 130 -13.04 -28.60 51.54
CA ARG A 130 -12.89 -30.03 51.87
C ARG A 130 -11.80 -30.27 52.91
N ALA A 131 -10.67 -29.55 52.82
CA ALA A 131 -9.57 -29.67 53.76
C ALA A 131 -9.88 -29.08 55.15
N PHE A 132 -10.87 -28.18 55.25
CA PHE A 132 -11.29 -27.58 56.51
C PHE A 132 -12.36 -28.40 57.26
N VAL A 133 -13.19 -29.17 56.53
CA VAL A 133 -14.33 -29.92 57.10
C VAL A 133 -14.02 -31.41 57.35
N GLY A 134 -12.93 -31.93 56.78
CA GLY A 134 -12.44 -33.30 57.01
C GLY A 134 -11.32 -33.35 58.06
#